data_AF-Q8NRW4-F1
#
_entry.id   AF-Q8NRW4-F1
#
_cell.length_a   1.000
_cell.length_b   1.000
_cell.length_c   1.000
_cell.angle_alpha   90.00
_cell.angle_beta   90.00
_cell.angle_gamma   90.00
#
_symmetry.space_group_name_H-M   'P 1'
#
loop_
_entity.id
_entity.type
_entity.pdbx_description
1 polymer ?
#
loop_
_entity_poly.entity_id
_entity_poly.type
_entity_poly.pdbx_seq_one_letter_code
_entity_poly.pdbx_strand_id
1 'polypeptide(L)'
;MCQILNPKPKRHFIKSNIEIPIDGGKKKLDYGGWVEVEHSDLMTYLNYRNVMKKVRIPGFLASKFPGLEDSYGTPVLLTVKHEDYYPHFQPLEESSSMYQDFHKGISSREADLRINSWLLVTHEYMR
;
A
#
# COMPACT_ATOMS: atom_id res chain seq x y z
N MET A 1 12.30 -30.96 23.38
CA MET A 1 11.29 -30.87 22.30
C MET A 1 10.32 -29.76 22.70
N CYS A 2 10.30 -28.64 21.98
CA CYS A 2 9.43 -27.51 22.31
C CYS A 2 8.15 -27.58 21.46
N GLN A 3 6.99 -27.73 22.10
CA GLN A 3 5.69 -27.71 21.45
C GLN A 3 5.06 -26.32 21.63
N ILE A 4 4.88 -25.61 20.52
CA ILE A 4 4.12 -24.36 20.50
C ILE A 4 2.64 -24.73 20.42
N LEU A 5 1.94 -24.60 21.54
CA LEU A 5 0.55 -25.05 21.70
C LEU A 5 -0.45 -24.19 20.89
N ASN A 6 -0.06 -22.96 20.54
CA ASN A 6 -0.89 -22.00 19.78
C ASN A 6 -0.02 -21.17 18.83
N PRO A 7 0.39 -21.70 17.66
CA PRO A 7 1.09 -20.90 16.68
C PRO A 7 0.16 -19.78 16.20
N LYS A 8 0.61 -18.52 16.27
CA LYS A 8 -0.11 -17.42 15.61
C LYS A 8 -0.28 -17.76 14.13
N PRO A 9 -1.44 -17.47 13.51
CA PRO A 9 -1.62 -17.72 12.08
C PRO A 9 -0.53 -16.98 11.30
N LYS A 10 0.01 -17.64 10.28
CA LYS A 10 1.00 -17.03 9.38
C LYS A 10 0.31 -15.90 8.61
N ARG A 11 0.88 -14.70 8.72
CA ARG A 11 0.45 -13.51 7.97
C ARG A 11 1.26 -13.42 6.68
N HIS A 12 0.64 -12.92 5.62
CA HIS A 12 1.24 -12.83 4.29
C HIS A 12 1.14 -11.40 3.79
N PHE A 13 2.18 -10.89 3.14
CA PHE A 13 2.24 -9.51 2.70
C PHE A 13 2.76 -9.41 1.27
N ILE A 14 2.17 -8.52 0.50
CA ILE A 14 2.63 -8.13 -0.84
C ILE A 14 3.05 -6.66 -0.79
N LYS A 15 4.26 -6.37 -1.30
CA LYS A 15 4.70 -4.98 -1.49
C LYS A 15 3.97 -4.37 -2.67
N SER A 16 3.42 -3.18 -2.50
CA SER A 16 2.61 -2.50 -3.52
C SER A 16 2.71 -0.99 -3.39
N ASN A 17 2.38 -0.28 -4.47
CA ASN A 17 2.46 1.16 -4.56
C ASN A 17 1.08 1.82 -4.72
N ILE A 18 0.94 3.06 -4.26
CA ILE A 18 -0.18 3.94 -4.59
C ILE A 18 0.36 5.26 -5.09
N GLU A 19 -0.23 5.77 -6.17
CA GLU A 19 0.14 7.06 -6.73
C GLU A 19 -0.97 8.06 -6.49
N ILE A 20 -0.67 9.12 -5.73
CA ILE A 20 -1.62 10.19 -5.40
C ILE A 20 -1.36 11.39 -6.32
N PRO A 21 -2.34 11.88 -7.11
CA PRO A 21 -2.16 13.03 -7.98
C PRO A 21 -1.83 14.31 -7.19
N ILE A 22 -0.92 15.13 -7.72
CA ILE A 22 -0.63 16.48 -7.21
C ILE A 22 -1.21 17.51 -8.19
N ASP A 23 -2.01 18.46 -7.68
CA ASP A 23 -2.62 19.56 -8.43
C ASP A 23 -3.32 19.12 -9.73
N GLY A 24 -4.07 18.01 -9.69
CA GLY A 24 -4.88 17.59 -10.83
C GLY A 24 -4.14 16.92 -11.99
N GLY A 25 -2.89 16.47 -11.79
CA GLY A 25 -2.43 15.26 -12.51
C GLY A 25 -1.19 15.35 -13.39
N LYS A 26 -0.38 16.41 -13.32
CA LYS A 26 0.95 16.40 -13.99
C LYS A 26 2.04 15.74 -13.16
N LYS A 27 1.91 15.75 -11.84
CA LYS A 27 2.82 15.10 -10.90
C LYS A 27 2.03 14.15 -10.02
N LYS A 28 2.71 13.15 -9.48
CA LYS A 28 2.15 12.20 -8.53
C LYS A 28 3.11 12.00 -7.38
N LEU A 29 2.57 11.75 -6.19
CA LEU A 29 3.31 11.31 -5.03
C LEU A 29 3.14 9.79 -4.91
N ASP A 30 4.24 9.05 -5.05
CA ASP A 30 4.25 7.59 -4.96
C ASP A 30 4.56 7.15 -3.52
N TYR A 31 3.71 6.28 -2.98
CA TYR A 31 3.92 5.62 -1.70
C TYR A 31 4.06 4.12 -1.91
N GLY A 32 5.18 3.56 -1.45
CA GLY A 32 5.37 2.13 -1.33
C GLY A 32 4.97 1.62 0.04
N GLY A 33 4.14 0.58 0.10
CA GLY A 33 3.70 -0.05 1.35
C GLY A 33 3.53 -1.56 1.22
N TRP A 34 3.11 -2.15 2.34
CA TRP A 34 2.80 -3.57 2.45
C TRP A 34 1.29 -3.74 2.61
N VAL A 35 0.72 -4.68 1.87
CA VAL A 35 -0.68 -5.09 1.97
C VAL A 35 -0.74 -6.51 2.47
N GLU A 36 -1.47 -6.71 3.58
CA GLU A 36 -1.76 -8.01 4.13
C GLU A 36 -2.82 -8.72 3.27
N VAL A 37 -2.56 -9.99 2.95
CA VAL A 37 -3.40 -10.81 2.08
C VAL A 37 -3.59 -12.21 2.65
N GLU A 38 -4.58 -12.93 2.15
CA GLU A 38 -4.72 -14.35 2.45
C GLU A 38 -3.64 -15.19 1.75
N HIS A 39 -3.43 -16.40 2.25
CA HIS A 39 -2.42 -17.32 1.67
C HIS A 39 -2.75 -17.68 0.22
N SER A 40 -4.02 -17.95 -0.08
CA SER A 40 -4.55 -18.23 -1.43
C SER A 40 -4.24 -17.10 -2.41
N ASP A 41 -4.43 -15.86 -1.98
CA ASP A 41 -4.14 -14.66 -2.76
C ASP A 41 -2.65 -14.45 -2.99
N LEU A 42 -1.81 -14.73 -1.98
CA LEU A 42 -0.36 -14.75 -2.17
C LEU A 42 0.05 -15.79 -3.23
N MET A 43 -0.51 -16.99 -3.19
CA MET A 43 -0.24 -18.01 -4.20
C MET A 43 -0.68 -17.55 -5.59
N THR A 44 -1.79 -16.82 -5.69
CA THR A 44 -2.22 -16.20 -6.95
C THR A 44 -1.21 -15.14 -7.42
N TYR A 45 -0.73 -14.29 -6.53
CA TYR A 45 0.30 -13.29 -6.81
C TYR A 45 1.64 -13.91 -7.23
N LEU A 46 2.05 -15.06 -6.68
CA LEU A 46 3.30 -15.71 -7.07
C LEU A 46 3.20 -16.36 -8.46
N ASN A 47 2.00 -16.79 -8.86
CA ASN A 47 1.77 -17.53 -10.10
C ASN A 47 1.25 -16.67 -11.26
N TYR A 48 0.94 -15.39 -11.06
CA TYR A 48 0.29 -14.55 -12.07
C TYR A 48 1.06 -14.46 -13.40
N ARG A 49 2.40 -14.51 -13.36
CA ARG A 49 3.25 -14.45 -14.58
C ARG A 49 3.04 -15.63 -15.49
N ASN A 50 2.72 -16.80 -14.94
CA ASN A 50 2.45 -18.01 -15.72
C ASN A 50 1.15 -17.91 -16.52
N VAL A 51 0.22 -17.05 -16.07
CA VAL A 51 -1.11 -16.89 -16.67
C VAL A 51 -1.15 -15.68 -17.63
N MET A 52 -0.14 -14.81 -17.61
CA MET A 52 -0.05 -13.56 -18.41
C MET A 52 -1.34 -12.72 -18.37
N LYS A 53 -2.05 -12.73 -17.23
CA LYS A 53 -3.29 -11.97 -17.04
C LYS A 53 -3.13 -10.94 -15.95
N LYS A 54 -3.86 -9.82 -16.10
CA LYS A 54 -4.10 -8.87 -15.03
C LYS A 54 -4.89 -9.57 -13.93
N VAL A 55 -4.43 -9.45 -12.68
CA VAL A 55 -5.12 -10.03 -11.52
C VAL A 55 -5.46 -8.94 -10.51
N ARG A 56 -6.58 -9.14 -9.80
CA ARG A 56 -7.04 -8.29 -8.71
C ARG A 56 -7.04 -9.09 -7.42
N ILE A 57 -6.35 -8.58 -6.39
CA ILE A 57 -6.18 -9.26 -5.11
C ILE A 57 -6.67 -8.34 -4.00
N PRO A 58 -7.69 -8.72 -3.21
CA PRO A 58 -8.12 -7.94 -2.06
C PRO A 58 -7.08 -8.05 -0.94
N GLY A 59 -7.03 -7.03 -0.08
CA GLY A 59 -6.19 -7.07 1.11
C GLY A 59 -6.43 -5.88 2.03
N PHE A 60 -5.60 -5.79 3.07
CA PHE A 60 -5.64 -4.70 4.04
C PHE A 60 -4.30 -4.00 4.08
N LEU A 61 -4.32 -2.66 4.03
CA LEU A 61 -3.08 -1.90 4.11
C LEU A 61 -2.40 -2.11 5.47
N ALA A 62 -1.16 -2.59 5.45
CA ALA A 62 -0.36 -2.87 6.64
C ALA A 62 0.81 -1.87 6.80
N SER A 63 0.69 -0.70 6.18
CA SER A 63 1.67 0.40 6.26
C SER A 63 1.00 1.69 6.70
N LYS A 64 1.75 2.49 7.45
CA LYS A 64 1.37 3.86 7.80
C LYS A 64 2.13 4.82 6.91
N PHE A 65 1.47 5.87 6.44
CA PHE A 65 2.10 6.94 5.68
C PHE A 65 1.86 8.28 6.38
N PRO A 66 2.85 9.18 6.40
CA PRO A 66 2.67 10.55 6.86
C PRO A 66 1.54 11.26 6.10
N GLY A 67 0.64 11.90 6.85
CA GLY A 67 -0.54 12.57 6.32
C GLY A 67 -1.69 11.62 5.96
N LEU A 68 -1.54 10.32 6.23
CA LEU A 68 -2.55 9.27 6.01
C LEU A 68 -2.56 8.32 7.23
N GLU A 69 -2.52 8.87 8.44
CA GLU A 69 -2.37 8.10 9.67
C GLU A 69 -3.55 7.14 9.93
N ASP A 70 -4.73 7.45 9.38
CA ASP A 70 -5.95 6.65 9.43
C ASP A 70 -5.97 5.48 8.42
N SER A 71 -5.00 5.40 7.49
CA SER A 71 -5.04 4.41 6.41
C SER A 71 -4.67 2.99 6.83
N TYR A 72 -4.04 2.81 8.00
CA TYR A 72 -3.63 1.48 8.44
C TYR A 72 -4.86 0.60 8.71
N GLY A 73 -4.92 -0.55 8.06
CA GLY A 73 -6.05 -1.47 8.14
C GLY A 73 -7.17 -1.15 7.14
N THR A 74 -7.04 -0.12 6.31
CA THR A 74 -8.03 0.18 5.26
C THR A 74 -8.05 -0.96 4.23
N PRO A 75 -9.25 -1.42 3.81
CA PRO A 75 -9.37 -2.38 2.72
C PRO A 75 -8.89 -1.77 1.41
N VAL A 76 -8.07 -2.53 0.69
CA VAL A 76 -7.49 -2.12 -0.60
C VAL A 76 -7.65 -3.23 -1.64
N LEU A 77 -7.59 -2.84 -2.90
CA LEU A 77 -7.54 -3.77 -4.03
C LEU A 77 -6.22 -3.62 -4.77
N LEU A 78 -5.39 -4.66 -4.74
CA LEU A 78 -4.19 -4.74 -5.56
C LEU A 78 -4.57 -5.01 -7.01
N THR A 79 -3.96 -4.29 -7.93
CA THR A 79 -3.95 -4.56 -9.36
C THR A 79 -2.54 -4.99 -9.75
N VAL A 80 -2.41 -6.24 -10.17
CA VAL A 80 -1.15 -6.85 -10.59
C VAL A 80 -1.12 -6.94 -12.11
N LYS A 81 -0.11 -6.33 -12.74
CA LYS A 81 0.16 -6.45 -14.18
C LYS A 81 1.55 -7.01 -14.41
N HIS A 82 1.79 -7.58 -15.59
CA HIS A 82 3.08 -8.14 -15.95
C HIS A 82 4.19 -7.09 -16.05
N GLU A 83 3.83 -5.89 -16.51
CA GLU A 83 4.76 -4.77 -16.76
C GLU A 83 5.17 -4.03 -15.48
N ASP A 84 4.39 -4.16 -14.41
CA ASP A 84 4.63 -3.41 -13.17
C ASP A 84 5.71 -4.11 -12.32
N TYR A 85 6.68 -3.34 -11.82
CA TYR A 85 7.69 -3.86 -10.90
C TYR A 85 7.07 -4.21 -9.53
N TYR A 86 6.13 -3.39 -9.07
CA TYR A 86 5.28 -3.64 -7.92
C TYR A 86 3.81 -3.44 -8.29
N PRO A 87 2.88 -4.25 -7.77
CA PRO A 87 1.45 -4.00 -7.92
C PRO A 87 1.05 -2.61 -7.45
N HIS A 88 0.00 -2.06 -8.06
CA HIS A 88 -0.64 -0.86 -7.56
C HIS A 88 -1.84 -1.21 -6.69
N PHE A 89 -2.07 -0.48 -5.61
CA PHE A 89 -3.27 -0.63 -4.79
C PHE A 89 -4.16 0.60 -4.88
N GLN A 90 -5.46 0.36 -4.78
CA GLN A 90 -6.47 1.40 -4.62
C GLN A 90 -7.21 1.20 -3.29
N PRO A 91 -7.44 2.27 -2.50
CA PRO A 91 -8.28 2.21 -1.31
C PRO A 91 -9.74 1.94 -1.71
N LEU A 92 -10.46 1.20 -0.86
CA LEU A 92 -11.89 0.89 -1.06
C LEU A 92 -12.80 1.62 -0.08
N GLU A 93 -12.26 2.19 1.00
CA GLU A 93 -13.03 2.84 2.05
C GLU A 93 -13.22 4.33 1.76
N GLU A 94 -14.42 4.70 1.29
CA GLU A 94 -14.71 6.06 0.82
C GLU A 94 -14.53 7.16 1.88
N SER A 95 -14.73 6.82 3.15
CA SER A 95 -14.56 7.74 4.28
C SER A 95 -13.11 8.04 4.65
N SER A 96 -12.14 7.23 4.17
CA SER A 96 -10.73 7.38 4.53
C SER A 96 -10.07 8.57 3.82
N SER A 97 -9.11 9.21 4.48
CA SER A 97 -8.29 10.28 3.86
C SER A 97 -7.60 9.77 2.59
N MET A 98 -7.10 8.54 2.62
CA MET A 98 -6.42 7.89 1.50
C MET A 98 -7.31 7.76 0.26
N TYR A 99 -8.59 7.41 0.44
CA TYR A 99 -9.54 7.36 -0.67
C TYR A 99 -9.79 8.74 -1.26
N GLN A 100 -10.00 9.75 -0.40
CA GLN A 100 -10.21 11.12 -0.85
C GLN A 100 -9.01 11.62 -1.65
N ASP A 101 -7.80 11.42 -1.15
CA ASP A 101 -6.56 11.84 -1.80
C ASP A 101 -6.32 11.08 -3.12
N PHE A 102 -6.57 9.77 -3.15
CA PHE A 102 -6.44 8.96 -4.36
C PHE A 102 -7.33 9.48 -5.50
N HIS A 103 -8.56 9.89 -5.18
CA HIS A 103 -9.54 10.33 -6.18
C HIS A 103 -9.47 11.83 -6.49
N LYS A 104 -9.20 12.68 -5.50
CA LYS A 104 -9.22 14.14 -5.64
C LYS A 104 -7.83 14.75 -5.81
N GLY A 105 -6.78 13.99 -5.50
CA GLY A 105 -5.42 14.48 -5.42
C GLY A 105 -5.18 15.35 -4.19
N ILE A 106 -3.92 15.77 -4.05
CA ILE A 106 -3.45 16.67 -3.00
C ILE A 106 -2.81 17.92 -3.61
N SER A 107 -2.68 18.97 -2.79
CA SER A 107 -1.97 20.17 -3.22
C SER A 107 -0.45 19.96 -3.25
N SER A 108 0.28 20.74 -4.05
CA SER A 108 1.76 20.74 -3.99
C SER A 108 2.30 21.00 -2.57
N ARG A 109 1.67 21.92 -1.81
CA ARG A 109 2.06 22.21 -0.43
C ARG A 109 1.91 20.99 0.48
N GLU A 110 0.83 20.24 0.32
CA GLU A 110 0.57 19.03 1.08
C GLU A 110 1.58 17.92 0.72
N ALA A 111 1.88 17.77 -0.57
CA ALA A 111 2.91 16.82 -1.02
C ALA A 111 4.28 17.13 -0.39
N ASP A 112 4.69 18.41 -0.38
CA ASP A 112 5.95 18.85 0.25
C ASP A 112 5.97 18.55 1.76
N LEU A 113 4.86 18.78 2.47
CA LEU A 113 4.75 18.45 3.89
C LEU A 113 4.96 16.95 4.14
N ARG A 114 4.31 16.09 3.36
CA ARG A 114 4.42 14.63 3.52
C ARG A 114 5.82 14.12 3.21
N ILE A 115 6.48 14.65 2.18
CA ILE A 115 7.88 14.32 1.86
C ILE A 115 8.80 14.72 3.02
N ASN A 116 8.64 15.94 3.55
CA ASN A 116 9.46 16.42 4.66
C ASN A 116 9.23 15.63 5.95
N SER A 117 8.00 15.18 6.21
CA SER A 117 7.69 14.31 7.35
C SER A 117 8.47 13.00 7.32
N TRP A 118 8.68 12.39 6.15
CA TRP A 118 9.53 11.20 6.03
C TRP A 118 10.98 11.46 6.42
N LEU A 119 11.54 12.61 6.00
CA LEU A 119 12.92 12.98 6.31
C LEU A 119 13.12 13.21 7.81
N LEU A 120 12.17 13.87 8.48
CA LEU A 120 12.23 14.12 9.91
C LEU A 120 12.20 12.82 10.73
N VAL A 121 11.30 11.90 10.38
CA VAL A 121 11.23 10.58 11.03
C VAL A 121 12.57 9.84 10.88
N THR A 122 13.19 9.84 9.71
CA THR A 122 14.48 9.16 9.52
C THR A 122 15.64 9.77 10.33
N HIS A 123 15.58 11.06 10.68
CA HIS A 123 16.61 11.71 11.50
C HIS A 123 16.47 11.42 13.00
N GLU A 124 15.25 11.14 13.49
CA GLU A 124 15.04 10.74 14.90
C GLU A 124 15.55 9.32 15.16
N TYR A 125 15.44 8.39 14.19
CA TYR A 125 15.94 7.02 14.32
C TYR A 125 17.46 6.87 14.15
N MET A 126 18.18 7.94 13.81
CA MET A 126 19.65 7.97 13.68
C MET A 126 20.36 8.67 14.85
N ARG A 127 19.63 9.01 15.93
CA ARG A 127 20.21 9.55 17.17
C ARG A 127 20.19 8.54 18.32
#